data_AF-A0A4V3K6J4-F1
#
_entry.id   AF-A0A4V3K6J4-F1
#
_cell.length_a   1.000
_cell.length_b   1.000
_cell.length_c   1.000
_cell.angle_alpha   90.00
_cell.angle_beta   90.00
_cell.angle_gamma   90.00
#
_symmetry.space_group_name_H-M   'P 1'
#
loop_
_entity.id
_entity.type
_entity.pdbx_description
1 polymer ?
#
loop_
_entity_poly.entity_id
_entity_poly.type
_entity_poly.pdbx_seq_one_letter_code
_entity_poly.pdbx_strand_id
1 'polypeptide(L)'
;MAFFFTTPTHAAPIDDQFRSWLQTDLWPEAKSKGISKKTFDEAFLGVKPNLSLPDLVMPGETPTTPEKQHQSEFGPPANYFAEKIVRAVTTGGRTRESANSRVLGL
;
A
#
# COMPACT_ATOMS: atom_id res chain seq x y z
N MET A 1 -41.94 -33.44 3.57
CA MET A 1 -41.26 -32.58 2.59
C MET A 1 -40.62 -31.43 3.37
N ALA A 2 -39.31 -31.45 3.61
CA ALA A 2 -38.63 -30.35 4.31
C ALA A 2 -38.11 -29.35 3.27
N PHE A 3 -38.58 -28.11 3.34
CA PHE A 3 -38.12 -27.02 2.47
C PHE A 3 -36.88 -26.39 3.10
N PHE A 4 -35.73 -26.54 2.44
CA PHE A 4 -34.52 -25.80 2.76
C PHE A 4 -34.62 -24.42 2.09
N PHE A 5 -34.82 -23.38 2.90
CA PHE A 5 -34.70 -22.01 2.41
C PHE A 5 -33.22 -21.67 2.24
N THR A 6 -32.76 -21.54 1.00
CA THR A 6 -31.44 -20.98 0.70
C THR A 6 -31.55 -19.46 0.86
N THR A 7 -31.09 -18.92 1.97
CA THR A 7 -30.98 -17.46 2.11
C THR A 7 -29.82 -16.97 1.25
N PRO A 8 -30.02 -15.94 0.40
CA PRO A 8 -28.93 -15.38 -0.38
C PRO A 8 -27.90 -14.78 0.60
N THR A 9 -26.70 -15.36 0.63
CA THR A 9 -25.58 -14.81 1.41
C THR A 9 -25.16 -13.51 0.75
N HIS A 10 -25.53 -12.38 1.35
CA HIS A 10 -25.00 -11.08 0.96
C HIS A 10 -23.57 -10.97 1.48
N ALA A 11 -22.64 -10.50 0.62
CA ALA A 11 -21.29 -10.20 1.06
C ALA A 11 -21.35 -9.12 2.15
N ALA A 12 -20.65 -9.35 3.26
CA ALA A 12 -20.50 -8.35 4.30
C ALA A 12 -19.85 -7.09 3.72
N PRO A 13 -20.17 -5.88 4.22
CA PRO A 13 -19.44 -4.67 3.89
C PRO A 13 -17.92 -4.90 3.92
N ILE A 14 -17.18 -4.31 2.98
CA ILE A 14 -15.73 -4.50 2.89
C ILE A 14 -15.01 -4.10 4.19
N ASP A 15 -15.55 -3.14 4.93
CA ASP A 15 -15.08 -2.75 6.26
C ASP A 15 -15.19 -3.89 7.28
N ASP A 16 -16.25 -4.70 7.21
CA ASP A 16 -16.45 -5.85 8.10
C ASP A 16 -15.52 -7.01 7.72
N GLN A 17 -15.32 -7.24 6.42
CA GLN A 17 -14.34 -8.22 5.93
C GLN A 17 -12.92 -7.83 6.37
N PHE A 18 -12.56 -6.55 6.26
CA PHE A 18 -11.28 -6.02 6.72
C PHE A 18 -11.11 -6.21 8.23
N ARG A 19 -12.14 -5.89 9.03
CA ARG A 19 -12.12 -6.11 10.48
C ARG A 19 -11.98 -7.58 10.84
N SER A 20 -12.65 -8.47 10.13
CA SER A 20 -12.50 -9.92 10.34
C SER A 20 -11.06 -10.34 10.10
N TRP A 21 -10.50 -10.00 8.94
CA TRP A 21 -9.13 -10.32 8.57
C TRP A 21 -8.10 -9.81 9.59
N LEU A 22 -8.29 -8.60 10.13
CA LEU A 22 -7.43 -8.09 11.21
C LEU A 22 -7.41 -9.00 12.43
N GLN A 23 -8.53 -9.61 12.80
CA GLN A 23 -8.64 -10.47 13.98
C GLN A 23 -8.23 -11.92 13.70
N THR A 24 -8.58 -12.45 12.52
CA THR A 24 -8.43 -13.88 12.20
C THR A 24 -7.09 -14.21 11.58
N ASP A 25 -6.48 -13.27 10.86
CA ASP A 25 -5.28 -13.51 10.08
C ASP A 25 -4.11 -12.67 10.60
N LEU A 26 -4.28 -11.34 10.61
CA LEU A 26 -3.17 -10.44 10.93
C LEU A 26 -2.78 -10.46 12.42
N TRP A 27 -3.76 -10.48 13.33
CA TRP A 27 -3.48 -10.49 14.76
C TRP A 27 -2.66 -11.72 15.21
N PRO A 28 -3.00 -12.96 14.82
CA PRO A 28 -2.16 -14.13 15.13
C PRO A 28 -0.71 -14.00 14.64
N GLU A 29 -0.50 -13.45 13.44
CA GLU A 29 0.85 -13.21 12.90
C GLU A 29 1.59 -12.11 13.67
N ALA A 30 0.92 -11.00 14.00
CA ALA A 30 1.50 -9.93 14.79
C ALA A 30 1.91 -10.42 16.19
N LYS A 31 1.03 -11.22 16.82
CA LYS A 31 1.29 -11.83 18.12
C LYS A 31 2.50 -12.78 18.07
N SER A 32 2.65 -13.58 17.03
CA SER A 32 3.79 -14.50 16.89
C SER A 32 5.13 -13.77 16.73
N LYS A 33 5.10 -12.53 16.19
CA LYS A 33 6.26 -11.63 16.10
C LYS A 33 6.50 -10.79 17.36
N GLY A 34 5.76 -11.02 18.44
CA GLY A 34 5.95 -10.34 19.73
C GLY A 34 5.28 -8.98 19.86
N ILE A 35 4.37 -8.61 18.95
CA ILE A 35 3.61 -7.37 19.06
C ILE A 35 2.55 -7.51 20.16
N SER A 36 2.51 -6.53 21.07
CA SER A 36 1.51 -6.51 22.14
C SER A 36 0.11 -6.20 21.59
N LYS A 37 -0.94 -6.74 22.23
CA LYS A 37 -2.32 -6.45 21.85
C LYS A 37 -2.63 -4.96 21.91
N LYS A 38 -2.12 -4.26 22.92
CA LYS A 38 -2.25 -2.80 23.05
C LYS A 38 -1.69 -2.06 21.84
N THR A 39 -0.45 -2.36 21.43
CA THR A 39 0.19 -1.74 20.26
C THR A 39 -0.59 -2.04 18.98
N PHE A 40 -1.07 -3.27 18.82
CA PHE A 40 -1.89 -3.65 17.68
C PHE A 40 -3.20 -2.86 17.63
N ASP A 41 -3.93 -2.80 18.74
CA ASP A 41 -5.21 -2.10 18.82
C ASP A 41 -5.06 -0.59 18.62
N GLU A 42 -4.00 0.02 19.16
CA GLU A 42 -3.66 1.43 18.94
C GLU A 42 -3.32 1.70 17.47
N ALA A 43 -2.57 0.82 16.81
CA ALA A 43 -2.19 0.97 15.41
C ALA A 43 -3.37 0.86 14.44
N PHE A 44 -4.41 0.08 14.79
CA PHE A 44 -5.60 -0.12 13.96
C PHE A 44 -6.82 0.71 14.41
N LEU A 45 -6.68 1.57 15.42
CA LEU A 45 -7.76 2.44 15.87
C LEU A 45 -8.16 3.42 14.77
N GLY A 46 -9.39 3.30 14.28
CA GLY A 46 -9.93 4.18 13.23
C GLY A 46 -9.42 3.89 11.81
N VAL A 47 -8.57 2.86 11.63
CA VAL A 47 -8.09 2.45 10.31
C VAL A 47 -9.23 1.86 9.49
N LYS A 48 -9.31 2.27 8.23
CA LYS A 48 -10.22 1.75 7.22
C LYS A 48 -9.46 1.35 5.96
N PRO A 49 -9.96 0.38 5.19
CA PRO A 49 -9.35 0.05 3.90
C PRO A 49 -9.42 1.26 2.97
N ASN A 50 -8.31 1.58 2.31
CA ASN A 50 -8.28 2.62 1.29
C ASN A 50 -8.75 2.05 -0.05
N LEU A 51 -9.99 2.36 -0.43
CA LEU A 51 -10.62 1.85 -1.64
C LEU A 51 -10.38 2.72 -2.89
N SER A 52 -9.61 3.81 -2.77
CA SER A 52 -9.31 4.71 -3.90
C SER A 52 -7.93 4.48 -4.53
N LEU A 53 -7.28 3.35 -4.19
CA LEU A 53 -5.98 3.02 -4.76
C LEU A 53 -6.11 2.72 -6.26
N PRO A 54 -5.25 3.31 -7.11
CA PRO A 54 -5.20 2.94 -8.52
C PRO A 54 -4.86 1.45 -8.64
N ASP A 55 -5.50 0.75 -9.59
CA ASP A 55 -5.36 -0.68 -9.84
C ASP A 55 -5.86 -1.61 -8.71
N LEU A 56 -6.65 -1.10 -7.76
CA LEU A 56 -7.31 -1.93 -6.75
C LEU A 56 -8.42 -2.78 -7.38
N VAL A 57 -8.25 -4.09 -7.36
CA VAL A 57 -9.31 -5.04 -7.75
C VAL A 57 -10.19 -5.31 -6.54
N MET A 58 -11.46 -4.91 -6.60
CA MET A 58 -12.41 -5.22 -5.53
C MET A 58 -12.83 -6.70 -5.57
N PRO A 59 -13.24 -7.30 -4.43
CA PRO A 59 -13.81 -8.64 -4.43
C PRO A 59 -15.01 -8.73 -5.40
N GLY A 60 -14.91 -9.61 -6.40
CA GLY A 60 -15.92 -9.78 -7.45
C GLY A 60 -15.72 -8.92 -8.70
N GLU A 61 -14.69 -8.07 -8.74
CA GLU A 61 -14.31 -7.30 -9.92
C GLU A 61 -13.31 -8.10 -10.78
N THR A 62 -13.52 -8.11 -12.10
CA THR A 62 -12.55 -8.68 -13.04
C THR A 62 -11.41 -7.69 -13.26
N PRO A 63 -10.13 -8.10 -13.10
CA PRO A 63 -9.00 -7.21 -13.33
C PRO A 63 -9.05 -6.63 -14.74
N THR A 64 -9.17 -5.31 -14.86
CA THR A 64 -9.04 -4.63 -16.14
C THR A 64 -7.55 -4.40 -16.38
N THR A 65 -6.96 -5.18 -17.27
CA THR A 65 -5.57 -4.93 -17.68
C THR A 65 -5.53 -3.59 -18.45
N PRO A 66 -4.59 -2.68 -18.13
CA PRO A 66 -4.44 -1.46 -18.92
C PRO A 66 -4.15 -1.84 -20.38
N GLU A 67 -5.01 -1.43 -21.32
CA GLU A 67 -4.85 -1.73 -22.75
C GLU A 67 -3.53 -1.20 -23.34
N LYS A 68 -2.93 -0.19 -22.70
CA LYS A 68 -1.68 0.43 -23.13
C LYS A 68 -0.61 0.21 -22.06
N GLN A 69 0.15 -0.88 -22.21
CA GLN A 69 1.34 -1.15 -21.41
C GLN A 69 2.45 -0.15 -21.77
N HIS A 70 2.42 1.04 -21.17
CA HIS A 70 3.56 1.95 -21.14
C HIS A 70 4.46 1.57 -19.98
N GLN A 71 5.25 0.52 -20.16
CA GLN A 71 6.33 0.24 -19.22
C GLN A 71 7.32 1.41 -19.31
N SER A 72 7.43 2.17 -18.21
CA SER A 72 8.33 3.33 -18.14
C SER A 72 9.80 2.95 -18.39
N GLU A 73 10.12 1.66 -18.29
CA GLU A 73 11.45 1.07 -18.51
C GLU A 73 11.87 1.04 -19.99
N PHE A 74 10.94 1.13 -20.96
CA PHE A 74 11.28 1.09 -22.40
C PHE A 74 11.53 2.48 -23.02
N GLY A 75 11.72 3.51 -22.20
CA GLY A 75 12.10 4.84 -22.67
C GLY A 75 13.59 4.94 -23.04
N PRO A 76 13.99 5.93 -23.86
CA PRO A 76 15.41 6.18 -24.12
C PRO A 76 16.18 6.45 -22.81
N PRO A 77 17.31 5.76 -22.56
CA PRO A 77 18.05 5.91 -21.30
C PRO A 77 18.60 7.33 -21.10
N ALA A 78 18.77 8.11 -22.17
CA ALA A 78 19.19 9.50 -22.11
C ALA A 78 18.24 10.39 -21.28
N ASN A 79 16.96 10.03 -21.18
CA ASN A 79 15.99 10.78 -20.39
C ASN A 79 16.28 10.76 -18.88
N TYR A 80 16.95 9.71 -18.37
CA TYR A 80 17.39 9.65 -16.97
C TYR A 80 18.49 10.67 -16.66
N PHE A 81 19.31 11.01 -17.67
CA PHE A 81 20.45 11.94 -17.54
C PHE A 81 20.13 13.34 -18.06
N ALA A 82 18.85 13.68 -18.27
CA ALA A 82 18.48 15.01 -18.72
C ALA A 82 19.05 16.07 -17.74
N GLU A 83 19.75 17.08 -18.28
CA GLU A 83 20.46 18.10 -17.49
C GLU A 83 19.58 18.75 -16.42
N LYS A 84 18.30 19.00 -16.75
CA LYS A 84 17.32 19.56 -15.80
C LYS A 84 17.12 18.68 -14.55
N ILE A 85 17.23 17.36 -14.69
CA ILE A 85 17.11 16.39 -13.60
C ILE A 85 18.42 16.38 -12.81
N VAL A 86 19.55 16.15 -13.49
CA VAL A 86 20.88 16.01 -12.87
C VAL A 86 21.27 17.29 -12.11
N ARG A 87 21.09 18.47 -12.71
CA ARG A 87 21.40 19.76 -12.07
C ARG A 87 20.54 20.02 -10.84
N ALA A 88 19.26 19.70 -10.89
CA ALA A 88 18.34 19.89 -9.78
C ALA A 88 18.71 18.99 -8.60
N VAL A 89 18.94 17.69 -8.83
CA VAL A 89 19.34 16.76 -7.76
C VAL A 89 20.73 17.09 -7.20
N THR A 90 21.67 17.51 -8.03
CA THR A 90 23.02 17.88 -7.57
C THR A 90 22.98 19.12 -6.69
N THR A 91 22.19 20.13 -7.07
CA THR A 91 22.00 21.34 -6.26
C THR A 91 21.36 21.01 -4.93
N GLY A 92 20.28 20.21 -4.93
CA GLY A 92 19.64 19.74 -3.70
C GLY A 92 20.55 18.86 -2.83
N GLY A 93 21.46 18.11 -3.44
CA GLY A 93 22.49 17.31 -2.78
C GLY A 93 23.45 18.20 -2.01
N ARG A 94 24.08 19.19 -2.67
CA ARG A 94 24.99 20.15 -2.03
C ARG A 94 24.36 20.92 -0.86
N THR A 95 23.08 21.32 -1.00
CA THR A 95 22.35 21.96 0.10
C THR A 95 22.24 21.04 1.32
N ARG A 96 21.90 19.76 1.10
CA ARG A 96 21.78 18.79 2.19
C ARG A 96 23.12 18.39 2.76
N GLU A 97 24.14 18.25 1.93
CA GLU A 97 25.53 18.01 2.34
C GLU A 97 25.98 19.11 3.31
N SER A 98 25.83 20.38 2.93
CA SER A 98 26.16 21.51 3.79
C SER A 98 25.33 21.55 5.07
N ALA A 99 24.02 21.29 4.99
CA ALA A 99 23.15 21.30 6.17
C ALA A 99 23.43 20.16 7.15
N ASN A 100 23.96 19.04 6.67
CA ASN A 100 24.18 17.82 7.46
C ASN A 100 25.67 17.50 7.65
N SER A 101 26.59 18.41 7.32
CA SER A 101 28.04 18.14 7.30
C SER A 101 28.55 17.50 8.59
N ARG A 102 28.09 18.01 9.75
CA ARG A 102 28.39 17.44 11.06
C ARG A 102 27.94 15.98 11.25
N VAL A 103 26.77 15.61 10.73
CA VAL A 103 26.25 14.23 10.78
C VAL A 103 26.97 13.34 9.79
N LEU A 104 27.36 13.90 8.64
CA LEU A 104 28.06 13.19 7.57
C LEU A 104 29.59 13.09 7.80
N GLY A 105 30.14 13.79 8.80
CA GLY A 105 31.58 13.83 9.06
C GLY A 105 32.37 14.62 8.00
N LEU A 106 31.72 15.58 7.35
CA LEU A 106 32.29 16.49 6.33
C LEU A 106 32.65 17.85 6.93
#